data_AF-A0A431KA52-F1
#
_entry.id   AF-A0A431KA52-F1
#
_cell.length_a   1.000
_cell.length_b   1.000
_cell.length_c   1.000
_cell.angle_alpha   90.00
_cell.angle_beta   90.00
_cell.angle_gamma   90.00
#
_symmetry.space_group_name_H-M   'P 1'
#
loop_
_entity.id
_entity.type
_entity.pdbx_description
1 polymer ?
#
loop_
_entity_poly.entity_id
_entity_poly.type
_entity_poly.pdbx_seq_one_letter_code
_entity_poly.pdbx_strand_id
1 'polypeptide(L)'
;MHARPRKLSESFESKNGPMTSLRLQDAQQERAHSPLPFSPRLLMGILAWVLLWAGVRTLAEANLDPYGDMLESWVWGQTWSWGTYKHPPLMNWVTHLWFMVWPTTTGAYKLLAYVVVAVGLLGILELARLHGLRRWLWPILVITVCGLPESTLSAKYNANTILLAAWPWVAVVWTQVYVLRKPSLWWAVGLGAVSAMAMLGKYYTGVLLLGLFLSSLLTPEGRRWYLSRTPWVAFLTFVVCLIPHAQWQMSHQWASVAYVGEQGDGHVAWKELWHFTLSPLIYWGLAWLVTAMLLSPATFQQRGLLRRMLLCWQHRGWNDTLFWLAFMPWFITLVFGITGFVKLSLPWAIPIGYAYPLLWVRNLSVQLPLDATGFSRRASRVHVGLLMGLLVSGPLLAHHYVATQTPSYFLPREEAAKVILSSWREQHPDVPLHWVAGQWSESGFLAFYGNHQLFTMPGTPDDPRAQVTPHTGWQHEGGLLICRGGWQAANVTEVQQISLSERQAYLSTPCAVQVGNWLSHHGRTAEPRLMLVKREGFAFPDAPVYVYLVYEYLP
;
A
#
# COMPACT_ATOMS: atom_id res chain seq x y z
N MET A 1 -66.38 -62.21 23.52
CA MET A 1 -65.22 -62.03 24.41
C MET A 1 -64.06 -62.85 23.85
N HIS A 2 -63.18 -62.22 23.07
CA HIS A 2 -62.04 -62.89 22.42
C HIS A 2 -60.77 -62.74 23.26
N ALA A 3 -60.15 -63.87 23.58
CA ALA A 3 -58.86 -63.96 24.26
C ALA A 3 -57.71 -63.59 23.29
N ARG A 4 -56.79 -62.72 23.73
CA ARG A 4 -55.48 -62.49 23.11
C ARG A 4 -54.38 -62.98 24.05
N PRO A 5 -53.34 -63.68 23.57
CA PRO A 5 -52.12 -63.89 24.31
C PRO A 5 -51.09 -62.78 24.01
N ARG A 6 -50.29 -62.44 25.04
CA ARG A 6 -49.11 -61.58 24.99
C ARG A 6 -48.09 -62.08 23.96
N LYS A 7 -47.51 -61.18 23.17
CA LYS A 7 -46.18 -61.35 22.57
C LYS A 7 -45.32 -60.12 22.87
N LEU A 8 -44.08 -60.43 23.22
CA LEU A 8 -43.05 -59.58 23.79
C LEU A 8 -42.57 -58.49 22.82
N SER A 9 -42.21 -57.37 23.42
CA SER A 9 -41.46 -56.26 22.86
C SER A 9 -40.00 -56.64 22.59
N GLU A 10 -39.51 -56.41 21.39
CA GLU A 10 -38.09 -56.14 21.13
C GLU A 10 -38.00 -54.91 20.21
N SER A 11 -37.88 -53.73 20.82
CA SER A 11 -37.40 -52.53 20.15
C SER A 11 -35.88 -52.51 20.23
N PHE A 12 -35.21 -52.69 19.09
CA PHE A 12 -33.79 -52.36 18.94
C PHE A 12 -33.60 -50.84 19.12
N GLU A 13 -33.29 -50.41 20.34
CA GLU A 13 -32.77 -49.07 20.61
C GLU A 13 -31.36 -48.95 20.04
N SER A 14 -31.24 -48.20 18.95
CA SER A 14 -29.98 -47.67 18.43
C SER A 14 -29.33 -46.75 19.49
N LYS A 15 -28.42 -47.30 20.29
CA LYS A 15 -27.47 -46.56 21.15
C LYS A 15 -26.37 -45.86 20.34
N ASN A 16 -26.74 -44.97 19.43
CA ASN A 16 -25.81 -44.04 18.79
C ASN A 16 -26.27 -42.61 19.07
N GLY A 17 -25.88 -42.11 20.24
CA GLY A 17 -26.19 -40.77 20.72
C GLY A 17 -25.47 -39.63 19.97
N PRO A 18 -25.68 -38.38 20.40
CA PRO A 18 -25.28 -37.13 19.72
C PRO A 18 -23.78 -36.88 19.52
N MET A 19 -22.89 -37.82 19.87
CA MET A 19 -21.45 -37.71 19.64
C MET A 19 -21.06 -37.84 18.15
N THR A 20 -21.88 -38.49 17.32
CA THR A 20 -21.58 -38.71 15.90
C THR A 20 -21.77 -37.45 15.05
N SER A 21 -22.72 -36.58 15.41
CA SER A 21 -22.97 -35.33 14.67
C SER A 21 -21.90 -34.27 14.93
N LEU A 22 -21.39 -34.17 16.16
CA LEU A 22 -20.26 -33.29 16.53
C LEU A 22 -18.97 -33.71 15.81
N ARG A 23 -18.61 -35.01 15.81
CA ARG A 23 -17.44 -35.50 15.05
C ARG A 23 -17.56 -35.30 13.54
N LEU A 24 -18.77 -35.36 12.98
CA LEU A 24 -19.02 -35.08 11.57
C LEU A 24 -18.90 -33.59 11.24
N GLN A 25 -19.35 -32.70 12.13
CA GLN A 25 -19.16 -31.25 12.00
C GLN A 25 -17.69 -30.87 12.13
N ASP A 26 -16.98 -31.43 13.12
CA ASP A 26 -15.54 -31.22 13.30
C ASP A 26 -14.74 -31.74 12.09
N ALA A 27 -15.07 -32.91 11.55
CA ALA A 27 -14.43 -33.45 10.34
C ALA A 27 -14.78 -32.68 9.06
N GLN A 28 -15.98 -32.12 8.94
CA GLN A 28 -16.37 -31.24 7.83
C GLN A 28 -15.67 -29.88 7.93
N GLN A 29 -15.48 -29.36 9.15
CA GLN A 29 -14.77 -28.13 9.43
C GLN A 29 -13.26 -28.32 9.21
N GLU A 30 -12.68 -29.44 9.62
CA GLU A 30 -11.29 -29.82 9.31
C GLU A 30 -11.03 -29.98 7.81
N ARG A 31 -11.92 -30.65 7.05
CA ARG A 31 -11.81 -30.70 5.56
C ARG A 31 -12.03 -29.36 4.89
N ALA A 32 -12.80 -28.45 5.49
CA ALA A 32 -12.98 -27.09 4.96
C ALA A 32 -11.72 -26.22 5.17
N HIS A 33 -10.93 -26.51 6.20
CA HIS A 33 -9.75 -25.75 6.61
C HIS A 33 -8.40 -26.38 6.20
N SER A 34 -8.40 -27.50 5.46
CA SER A 34 -7.16 -28.07 4.92
C SER A 34 -6.48 -27.07 3.95
N PRO A 35 -5.15 -26.84 4.07
CA PRO A 35 -4.41 -25.92 3.22
C PRO A 35 -4.24 -26.52 1.82
N LEU A 36 -5.28 -26.45 1.02
CA LEU A 36 -5.19 -26.80 -0.40
C LEU A 36 -4.63 -25.60 -1.17
N PRO A 37 -3.73 -25.83 -2.14
CA PRO A 37 -3.20 -24.76 -2.95
C PRO A 37 -4.32 -24.01 -3.67
N PHE A 38 -4.13 -22.72 -3.91
CA PHE A 38 -5.04 -21.95 -4.75
C PHE A 38 -5.13 -22.57 -6.14
N SER A 39 -6.30 -22.51 -6.76
CA SER A 39 -6.47 -23.05 -8.10
C SER A 39 -5.58 -22.29 -9.11
N PRO A 40 -5.05 -22.96 -10.14
CA PRO A 40 -4.23 -22.32 -11.17
C PRO A 40 -4.92 -21.10 -11.80
N ARG A 41 -6.25 -21.17 -11.93
CA ARG A 41 -7.08 -20.06 -12.41
C ARG A 41 -6.99 -18.80 -11.55
N LEU A 42 -6.99 -18.92 -10.23
CA LEU A 42 -6.85 -17.78 -9.32
C LEU A 42 -5.47 -17.14 -9.47
N LEU A 43 -4.43 -17.98 -9.45
CA LEU A 43 -3.04 -17.53 -9.58
C LEU A 43 -2.80 -16.85 -10.94
N MET A 44 -3.33 -17.42 -12.02
CA MET A 44 -3.25 -16.82 -13.36
C MET A 44 -4.02 -15.50 -13.45
N GLY A 45 -5.18 -15.38 -12.79
CA GLY A 45 -5.91 -14.11 -12.73
C GLY A 45 -5.16 -13.02 -11.97
N ILE A 46 -4.51 -13.37 -10.86
CA ILE A 46 -3.62 -12.45 -10.12
C ILE A 46 -2.41 -12.07 -10.97
N LEU A 47 -1.75 -13.04 -11.60
CA LEU A 47 -0.59 -12.80 -12.45
C LEU A 47 -0.94 -11.89 -13.63
N ALA A 48 -2.04 -12.17 -14.32
CA ALA A 48 -2.54 -11.32 -15.41
C ALA A 48 -2.83 -9.90 -14.92
N TRP A 49 -3.44 -9.75 -13.75
CA TRP A 49 -3.68 -8.44 -13.14
C TRP A 49 -2.38 -7.68 -12.86
N VAL A 50 -1.40 -8.33 -12.23
CA VAL A 50 -0.10 -7.73 -11.91
C VAL A 50 0.64 -7.28 -13.16
N LEU A 51 0.81 -8.19 -14.12
CA LEU A 51 1.58 -7.91 -15.34
C LEU A 51 0.90 -6.83 -16.17
N LEU A 52 -0.42 -6.90 -16.31
CA LEU A 52 -1.16 -5.93 -17.11
C LEU A 52 -1.12 -4.55 -16.47
N TRP A 53 -1.36 -4.43 -15.18
CA TRP A 53 -1.30 -3.12 -14.53
C TRP A 53 0.11 -2.55 -14.51
N ALA A 54 1.13 -3.36 -14.19
CA ALA A 54 2.52 -2.92 -14.24
C ALA A 54 2.87 -2.42 -15.65
N GLY A 55 2.49 -3.17 -16.69
CA GLY A 55 2.69 -2.78 -18.10
C GLY A 55 1.95 -1.50 -18.49
N VAL A 56 0.65 -1.42 -18.18
CA VAL A 56 -0.20 -0.24 -18.45
C VAL A 56 0.34 0.99 -17.74
N ARG A 57 0.75 0.88 -16.48
CA ARG A 57 1.35 2.00 -15.73
C ARG A 57 2.71 2.39 -16.27
N THR A 58 3.54 1.43 -16.66
CA THR A 58 4.85 1.73 -17.28
C THR A 58 4.67 2.45 -18.61
N LEU A 59 3.67 2.07 -19.41
CA LEU A 59 3.36 2.71 -20.67
C LEU A 59 2.73 4.10 -20.49
N ALA A 60 1.80 4.24 -19.53
CA ALA A 60 1.05 5.47 -19.31
C ALA A 60 1.80 6.51 -18.46
N GLU A 61 2.67 6.08 -17.55
CA GLU A 61 3.40 6.94 -16.61
C GLU A 61 4.89 6.83 -16.91
N ALA A 62 5.41 7.82 -17.63
CA ALA A 62 6.82 7.84 -18.04
C ALA A 62 7.80 8.06 -16.86
N ASN A 63 7.29 8.35 -15.66
CA ASN A 63 8.07 8.64 -14.46
C ASN A 63 7.58 7.85 -13.24
N LEU A 64 8.43 7.82 -12.20
CA LEU A 64 7.99 7.52 -10.83
C LEU A 64 6.90 8.49 -10.39
N ASP A 65 6.24 8.17 -9.28
CA ASP A 65 5.12 8.96 -8.78
C ASP A 65 5.48 10.45 -8.59
N PRO A 66 4.52 11.37 -8.79
CA PRO A 66 4.78 12.81 -8.69
C PRO A 66 4.86 13.32 -7.25
N TYR A 67 4.52 12.50 -6.24
CA TYR A 67 4.56 12.88 -4.82
C TYR A 67 5.93 12.60 -4.20
N GLY A 68 6.71 11.73 -4.84
CA GLY A 68 8.07 11.39 -4.46
C GLY A 68 8.17 10.14 -3.59
N ASP A 69 7.06 9.47 -3.25
CA ASP A 69 7.02 8.32 -2.33
C ASP A 69 7.94 7.17 -2.79
N MET A 70 8.01 6.92 -4.10
CA MET A 70 8.88 5.88 -4.69
C MET A 70 10.36 6.25 -4.59
N LEU A 71 10.70 7.52 -4.77
CA LEU A 71 12.08 8.00 -4.57
C LEU A 71 12.43 8.02 -3.09
N GLU A 72 11.52 8.42 -2.20
CA GLU A 72 11.74 8.39 -0.75
C GLU A 72 12.08 6.98 -0.27
N SER A 73 11.27 5.99 -0.66
CA SER A 73 11.47 4.59 -0.29
C SER A 73 12.74 3.98 -0.91
N TRP A 74 13.13 4.42 -2.11
CA TRP A 74 14.42 4.05 -2.71
C TRP A 74 15.60 4.61 -1.90
N VAL A 75 15.60 5.91 -1.65
CA VAL A 75 16.68 6.60 -0.93
C VAL A 75 16.84 6.04 0.47
N TRP A 76 15.76 5.93 1.24
CA TRP A 76 15.85 5.33 2.58
C TRP A 76 16.20 3.84 2.53
N GLY A 77 15.88 3.15 1.44
CA GLY A 77 16.28 1.78 1.19
C GLY A 77 17.78 1.62 0.92
N GLN A 78 18.54 2.69 0.66
CA GLN A 78 20.01 2.60 0.53
C GLN A 78 20.69 2.13 1.82
N THR A 79 20.00 2.27 2.96
CA THR A 79 20.48 1.81 4.26
C THR A 79 19.50 0.81 4.88
N TRP A 80 20.01 -0.10 5.71
CA TRP A 80 19.19 -1.01 6.52
C TRP A 80 18.76 -0.37 7.84
N SER A 81 18.43 0.94 7.81
CA SER A 81 17.98 1.66 9.00
C SER A 81 16.69 1.05 9.55
N TRP A 82 16.54 1.09 10.87
CA TRP A 82 15.33 0.64 11.56
C TRP A 82 14.22 1.70 11.54
N GLY A 83 14.41 2.85 10.90
CA GLY A 83 13.37 3.84 10.66
C GLY A 83 13.86 5.00 9.80
N THR A 84 12.98 5.97 9.57
CA THR A 84 13.30 7.22 8.85
C THR A 84 12.70 8.41 9.61
N TYR A 85 12.95 9.63 9.17
CA TYR A 85 12.30 10.78 9.80
C TYR A 85 10.77 10.83 9.56
N LYS A 86 10.19 9.97 8.69
CA LYS A 86 8.73 9.88 8.46
C LYS A 86 8.12 8.52 8.79
N HIS A 87 8.79 7.42 8.46
CA HIS A 87 8.16 6.11 8.37
C HIS A 87 8.98 5.00 9.04
N PRO A 88 8.30 3.94 9.53
CA PRO A 88 8.94 2.68 9.87
C PRO A 88 9.57 1.98 8.65
N PRO A 89 10.44 0.98 8.84
CA PRO A 89 11.45 0.62 7.86
C PRO A 89 11.01 -0.39 6.78
N LEU A 90 9.89 -1.10 6.95
CA LEU A 90 9.56 -2.26 6.10
C LEU A 90 9.38 -1.89 4.62
N MET A 91 8.78 -0.74 4.32
CA MET A 91 8.66 -0.27 2.93
C MET A 91 10.03 -0.16 2.26
N ASN A 92 11.00 0.42 2.97
CA ASN A 92 12.33 0.68 2.44
C ASN A 92 13.13 -0.62 2.28
N TRP A 93 13.01 -1.54 3.24
CA TRP A 93 13.63 -2.86 3.13
C TRP A 93 13.08 -3.66 1.96
N VAL A 94 11.76 -3.62 1.74
CA VAL A 94 11.14 -4.29 0.58
C VAL A 94 11.64 -3.67 -0.72
N THR A 95 11.73 -2.33 -0.81
CA THR A 95 12.34 -1.64 -1.95
C THR A 95 13.79 -2.07 -2.17
N HIS A 96 14.62 -2.09 -1.13
CA HIS A 96 16.02 -2.49 -1.21
C HIS A 96 16.16 -3.94 -1.71
N LEU A 97 15.45 -4.88 -1.08
CA LEU A 97 15.45 -6.30 -1.47
C LEU A 97 15.04 -6.50 -2.93
N TRP A 98 14.07 -5.73 -3.42
CA TRP A 98 13.60 -5.83 -4.79
C TRP A 98 14.68 -5.45 -5.81
N PHE A 99 15.34 -4.31 -5.60
CA PHE A 99 16.32 -3.76 -6.54
C PHE A 99 17.73 -4.34 -6.39
N MET A 100 17.97 -5.21 -5.41
CA MET A 100 19.12 -6.11 -5.45
C MET A 100 19.04 -7.14 -6.59
N VAL A 101 17.82 -7.44 -7.07
CA VAL A 101 17.57 -8.47 -8.10
C VAL A 101 17.03 -7.86 -9.39
N TRP A 102 16.19 -6.83 -9.29
CA TRP A 102 15.59 -6.15 -10.43
C TRP A 102 16.34 -4.86 -10.80
N PRO A 103 16.34 -4.46 -12.09
CA PRO A 103 16.94 -3.21 -12.51
C PRO A 103 16.15 -2.00 -11.98
N THR A 104 16.84 -0.89 -11.69
CA THR A 104 16.30 0.41 -11.27
C THR A 104 15.62 1.16 -12.42
N THR A 105 14.47 0.65 -12.82
CA THR A 105 13.64 1.25 -13.87
C THR A 105 12.28 1.62 -13.31
N THR A 106 11.62 2.60 -13.93
CA THR A 106 10.22 2.94 -13.61
C THR A 106 9.34 1.70 -13.67
N GLY A 107 9.49 0.88 -14.71
CA GLY A 107 8.67 -0.32 -14.89
C GLY A 107 8.90 -1.40 -13.84
N ALA A 108 10.16 -1.66 -13.45
CA ALA A 108 10.46 -2.59 -12.36
C ALA A 108 9.86 -2.12 -11.03
N TYR A 109 9.81 -0.81 -10.78
CA TYR A 109 9.19 -0.24 -9.59
C TYR A 109 7.65 -0.37 -9.63
N LYS A 110 7.01 -0.11 -10.78
CA LYS A 110 5.57 -0.36 -10.95
C LYS A 110 5.25 -1.84 -10.76
N LEU A 111 6.11 -2.74 -11.23
CA LEU A 111 5.97 -4.18 -10.99
C LEU A 111 6.04 -4.52 -9.50
N LEU A 112 7.02 -3.99 -8.75
CA LEU A 112 7.09 -4.15 -7.29
C LEU A 112 5.76 -3.78 -6.61
N ALA A 113 5.18 -2.64 -7.00
CA ALA A 113 3.93 -2.15 -6.44
C ALA A 113 2.80 -3.18 -6.57
N TYR A 114 2.64 -3.78 -7.74
CA TYR A 114 1.59 -4.77 -7.98
C TYR A 114 1.94 -6.16 -7.45
N VAL A 115 3.22 -6.52 -7.32
CA VAL A 115 3.63 -7.73 -6.60
C VAL A 115 3.22 -7.65 -5.12
N VAL A 116 3.40 -6.49 -4.48
CA VAL A 116 2.92 -6.28 -3.10
C VAL A 116 1.39 -6.37 -3.02
N VAL A 117 0.66 -5.81 -3.98
CA VAL A 117 -0.80 -6.02 -4.07
C VAL A 117 -1.16 -7.49 -4.21
N ALA A 118 -0.44 -8.27 -5.02
CA ALA A 118 -0.69 -9.70 -5.18
C ALA A 118 -0.52 -10.48 -3.87
N VAL A 119 0.49 -10.14 -3.06
CA VAL A 119 0.65 -10.71 -1.70
C VAL A 119 -0.58 -10.39 -0.83
N GLY A 120 -1.12 -9.18 -0.92
CA GLY A 120 -2.37 -8.79 -0.25
C GLY A 120 -3.59 -9.57 -0.73
N LEU A 121 -3.75 -9.71 -2.05
CA LEU A 121 -4.84 -10.48 -2.67
C LEU A 121 -4.82 -11.93 -2.20
N LEU A 122 -3.64 -12.56 -2.09
CA LEU A 122 -3.50 -13.91 -1.54
C LEU A 122 -3.98 -13.97 -0.08
N GLY A 123 -3.64 -12.98 0.74
CA GLY A 123 -4.13 -12.86 2.11
C GLY A 123 -5.65 -12.68 2.19
N ILE A 124 -6.24 -11.87 1.32
CA ILE A 124 -7.71 -11.68 1.22
C ILE A 124 -8.42 -12.98 0.83
N LEU A 125 -7.85 -13.75 -0.12
CA LEU A 125 -8.41 -15.03 -0.54
C LEU A 125 -8.24 -16.11 0.52
N GLU A 126 -7.15 -16.09 1.28
CA GLU A 126 -6.97 -16.96 2.44
C GLU A 126 -8.02 -16.63 3.52
N LEU A 127 -8.19 -15.35 3.85
CA LEU A 127 -9.19 -14.89 4.81
C LEU A 127 -10.61 -15.33 4.39
N ALA A 128 -10.93 -15.21 3.10
CA ALA A 128 -12.19 -15.67 2.54
C ALA A 128 -12.38 -17.19 2.74
N ARG A 129 -11.33 -17.98 2.56
CA ARG A 129 -11.37 -19.42 2.82
C ARG A 129 -11.65 -19.74 4.28
N LEU A 130 -10.98 -19.04 5.21
CA LEU A 130 -11.17 -19.22 6.65
C LEU A 130 -12.60 -18.87 7.10
N HIS A 131 -13.26 -17.94 6.42
CA HIS A 131 -14.67 -17.60 6.64
C HIS A 131 -15.66 -18.47 5.84
N GLY A 132 -15.23 -19.61 5.29
CA GLY A 132 -16.10 -20.58 4.60
C GLY A 132 -16.56 -20.13 3.20
N LEU A 133 -15.90 -19.14 2.60
CA LEU A 133 -16.26 -18.59 1.28
C LEU A 133 -15.48 -19.24 0.13
N ARG A 134 -15.03 -20.50 0.30
CA ARG A 134 -14.17 -21.21 -0.66
C ARG A 134 -14.73 -21.27 -2.09
N ARG A 135 -16.05 -21.43 -2.25
CA ARG A 135 -16.72 -21.43 -3.57
C ARG A 135 -16.83 -20.05 -4.22
N TRP A 136 -16.49 -18.98 -3.48
CA TRP A 136 -16.60 -17.59 -3.90
C TRP A 136 -15.25 -16.89 -4.12
N LEU A 137 -14.12 -17.62 -4.02
CA LEU A 137 -12.77 -17.04 -4.12
C LEU A 137 -12.56 -16.27 -5.43
N TRP A 138 -12.94 -16.84 -6.58
CA TRP A 138 -12.80 -16.16 -7.87
C TRP A 138 -13.63 -14.86 -7.93
N PRO A 139 -14.93 -14.86 -7.60
CA PRO A 139 -15.66 -13.60 -7.54
C PRO A 139 -15.12 -12.59 -6.54
N ILE A 140 -14.65 -13.03 -5.37
CA ILE A 140 -14.04 -12.16 -4.37
C ILE A 140 -12.77 -11.50 -4.94
N LEU A 141 -11.91 -12.25 -5.62
CA LEU A 141 -10.76 -11.69 -6.33
C LEU A 141 -11.19 -10.58 -7.29
N VAL A 142 -12.15 -10.88 -8.18
CA VAL A 142 -12.63 -9.91 -9.19
C VAL A 142 -13.23 -8.65 -8.55
N ILE A 143 -14.02 -8.79 -7.50
CA ILE A 143 -14.60 -7.65 -6.78
C ILE A 143 -13.49 -6.82 -6.11
N THR A 144 -12.51 -7.48 -5.49
CA THR A 144 -11.40 -6.81 -4.80
C THR A 144 -10.62 -5.94 -5.78
N VAL A 145 -10.28 -6.49 -6.95
CA VAL A 145 -9.51 -5.75 -7.97
C VAL A 145 -10.30 -4.62 -8.66
N CYS A 146 -11.63 -4.56 -8.49
CA CYS A 146 -12.43 -3.40 -8.89
C CYS A 146 -12.27 -2.20 -7.93
N GLY A 147 -11.66 -2.38 -6.75
CA GLY A 147 -11.36 -1.31 -5.81
C GLY A 147 -10.22 -0.42 -6.31
N LEU A 148 -10.30 0.89 -6.08
CA LEU A 148 -9.22 1.83 -6.42
C LEU A 148 -7.88 1.52 -5.71
N PRO A 149 -7.86 1.07 -4.44
CA PRO A 149 -6.62 0.73 -3.74
C PRO A 149 -5.79 -0.35 -4.44
N GLU A 150 -6.41 -1.46 -4.84
CA GLU A 150 -5.75 -2.60 -5.48
C GLU A 150 -5.49 -2.40 -6.99
N SER A 151 -6.13 -1.38 -7.58
CA SER A 151 -5.99 -1.02 -8.99
C SER A 151 -5.08 0.19 -9.19
N THR A 152 -5.59 1.41 -9.09
CA THR A 152 -4.87 2.61 -9.53
C THR A 152 -3.96 3.20 -8.46
N LEU A 153 -4.35 3.16 -7.18
CA LEU A 153 -3.65 3.89 -6.13
C LEU A 153 -2.34 3.23 -5.69
N SER A 154 -2.26 1.90 -5.78
CA SER A 154 -1.07 1.12 -5.44
C SER A 154 0.13 1.44 -6.34
N ALA A 155 -0.08 1.89 -7.58
CA ALA A 155 0.97 2.22 -8.56
C ALA A 155 2.01 3.25 -8.09
N LYS A 156 1.68 4.00 -7.02
CA LYS A 156 2.59 4.97 -6.40
C LYS A 156 3.58 4.35 -5.42
N TYR A 157 3.46 3.06 -5.10
CA TYR A 157 4.20 2.33 -4.07
C TYR A 157 4.61 3.19 -2.86
N ASN A 158 3.83 3.10 -1.78
CA ASN A 158 4.15 3.80 -0.55
C ASN A 158 3.80 2.96 0.68
N ALA A 159 3.90 3.57 1.87
CA ALA A 159 3.62 2.88 3.12
C ALA A 159 2.18 2.32 3.18
N ASN A 160 1.21 2.93 2.49
CA ASN A 160 -0.14 2.38 2.38
C ASN A 160 -0.20 1.14 1.48
N THR A 161 0.61 1.08 0.43
CA THR A 161 0.74 -0.11 -0.43
C THR A 161 1.24 -1.32 0.36
N ILE A 162 2.21 -1.13 1.26
CA ILE A 162 2.66 -2.18 2.18
C ILE A 162 1.50 -2.69 3.06
N LEU A 163 0.63 -1.79 3.53
CA LEU A 163 -0.52 -2.19 4.34
C LEU A 163 -1.57 -2.98 3.55
N LEU A 164 -1.71 -2.77 2.24
CA LEU A 164 -2.56 -3.64 1.39
C LEU A 164 -2.11 -5.09 1.42
N ALA A 165 -0.81 -5.36 1.61
CA ALA A 165 -0.29 -6.70 1.84
C ALA A 165 -0.44 -7.12 3.31
N ALA A 166 0.03 -6.28 4.23
CA ALA A 166 0.20 -6.67 5.63
C ALA A 166 -1.14 -6.88 6.38
N TRP A 167 -2.14 -6.02 6.18
CA TRP A 167 -3.41 -6.08 6.92
C TRP A 167 -4.21 -7.37 6.66
N PRO A 168 -4.39 -7.84 5.41
CA PRO A 168 -5.01 -9.14 5.14
C PRO A 168 -4.32 -10.29 5.88
N TRP A 169 -2.98 -10.32 5.92
CA TRP A 169 -2.24 -11.39 6.59
C TRP A 169 -2.33 -11.30 8.11
N VAL A 170 -2.34 -10.11 8.71
CA VAL A 170 -2.67 -9.94 10.13
C VAL A 170 -4.06 -10.52 10.42
N ALA A 171 -5.07 -10.20 9.59
CA ALA A 171 -6.43 -10.71 9.77
C ALA A 171 -6.53 -12.23 9.58
N VAL A 172 -5.78 -12.83 8.64
CA VAL A 172 -5.68 -14.28 8.45
C VAL A 172 -5.15 -14.95 9.72
N VAL A 173 -4.02 -14.50 10.22
CA VAL A 173 -3.36 -15.11 11.39
C VAL A 173 -4.22 -14.92 12.64
N TRP A 174 -4.79 -13.72 12.82
CA TRP A 174 -5.74 -13.47 13.90
C TRP A 174 -6.96 -14.38 13.81
N THR A 175 -7.52 -14.60 12.62
CA THR A 175 -8.65 -15.53 12.42
C THR A 175 -8.28 -16.97 12.80
N GLN A 176 -7.08 -17.45 12.46
CA GLN A 176 -6.61 -18.78 12.85
C GLN A 176 -6.52 -18.94 14.38
N VAL A 177 -5.97 -17.93 15.06
CA VAL A 177 -5.73 -17.94 16.51
C VAL A 177 -7.03 -17.75 17.29
N TYR A 178 -7.78 -16.70 16.96
CA TYR A 178 -8.90 -16.21 17.75
C TYR A 178 -10.23 -16.85 17.34
N VAL A 179 -10.51 -16.91 16.04
CA VAL A 179 -11.82 -17.36 15.54
C VAL A 179 -11.87 -18.88 15.47
N LEU A 180 -10.86 -19.49 14.85
CA LEU A 180 -10.77 -20.95 14.70
C LEU A 180 -10.20 -21.65 15.93
N ARG A 181 -9.80 -20.87 16.96
CA ARG A 181 -9.37 -21.35 18.28
C ARG A 181 -8.33 -22.46 18.22
N LYS A 182 -7.39 -22.40 17.27
CA LYS A 182 -6.28 -23.36 17.20
C LYS A 182 -5.32 -23.08 18.36
N PRO A 183 -5.27 -23.92 19.42
CA PRO A 183 -4.38 -23.68 20.54
C PRO A 183 -2.96 -24.06 20.11
N SER A 184 -2.26 -23.11 19.49
CA SER A 184 -0.91 -23.31 19.00
C SER A 184 -0.06 -22.11 19.36
N LEU A 185 1.03 -22.38 20.08
CA LEU A 185 2.04 -21.38 20.41
C LEU A 185 2.63 -20.78 19.13
N TRP A 186 2.80 -21.58 18.07
CA TRP A 186 3.30 -21.11 16.77
C TRP A 186 2.39 -20.07 16.13
N TRP A 187 1.06 -20.26 16.20
CA TRP A 187 0.13 -19.28 15.67
C TRP A 187 0.08 -18.00 16.53
N ALA A 188 0.28 -18.10 17.85
CA ALA A 188 0.41 -16.93 18.72
C ALA A 188 1.68 -16.11 18.39
N VAL A 189 2.83 -16.77 18.26
CA VAL A 189 4.09 -16.15 17.84
C VAL A 189 3.92 -15.53 16.44
N GLY A 190 3.32 -16.26 15.50
CA GLY A 190 3.01 -15.76 14.17
C GLY A 190 2.12 -14.50 14.19
N LEU A 191 1.12 -14.44 15.07
CA LEU A 191 0.27 -13.25 15.20
C LEU A 191 1.10 -12.05 15.65
N GLY A 192 1.92 -12.21 16.70
CA GLY A 192 2.78 -11.13 17.18
C GLY A 192 3.77 -10.65 16.13
N ALA A 193 4.44 -11.58 15.43
CA ALA A 193 5.43 -11.27 14.41
C ALA A 193 4.82 -10.56 13.19
N VAL A 194 3.69 -11.05 12.65
CA VAL A 194 3.03 -10.43 11.49
C VAL A 194 2.42 -9.08 11.87
N SER A 195 1.87 -8.93 13.08
CA SER A 195 1.42 -7.63 13.60
C SER A 195 2.57 -6.64 13.75
N ALA A 196 3.74 -7.09 14.23
CA ALA A 196 4.93 -6.24 14.36
C ALA A 196 5.45 -5.82 12.97
N MET A 197 5.52 -6.76 12.03
CA MET A 197 5.87 -6.46 10.64
C MET A 197 4.91 -5.44 10.01
N ALA A 198 3.60 -5.59 10.23
CA ALA A 198 2.61 -4.61 9.76
C ALA A 198 2.79 -3.22 10.42
N MET A 199 3.18 -3.16 11.70
CA MET A 199 3.51 -1.92 12.40
C MET A 199 4.78 -1.27 11.84
N LEU A 200 5.78 -2.08 11.51
CA LEU A 200 7.01 -1.67 10.80
C LEU A 200 6.75 -1.29 9.33
N GLY A 201 5.57 -1.57 8.78
CA GLY A 201 5.10 -1.02 7.50
C GLY A 201 4.60 0.40 7.64
N LYS A 202 3.71 0.63 8.61
CA LYS A 202 3.16 1.95 8.93
C LYS A 202 2.46 1.90 10.29
N TYR A 203 2.67 2.93 11.12
CA TYR A 203 2.05 3.02 12.45
C TYR A 203 0.52 3.01 12.46
N TYR A 204 -0.08 3.37 11.33
CA TYR A 204 -1.53 3.28 11.14
C TYR A 204 -2.08 1.86 11.34
N THR A 205 -1.23 0.81 11.25
CA THR A 205 -1.58 -0.55 11.69
C THR A 205 -2.09 -0.63 13.12
N GLY A 206 -1.72 0.30 14.01
CA GLY A 206 -2.27 0.39 15.36
C GLY A 206 -3.81 0.46 15.38
N VAL A 207 -4.41 1.11 14.38
CA VAL A 207 -5.87 1.16 14.20
C VAL A 207 -6.46 -0.22 13.93
N LEU A 208 -5.82 -1.02 13.07
CA LEU A 208 -6.24 -2.41 12.83
C LEU A 208 -6.15 -3.22 14.12
N LEU A 209 -5.02 -3.17 14.82
CA LEU A 209 -4.79 -3.94 16.05
C LEU A 209 -5.77 -3.56 17.16
N LEU A 210 -6.06 -2.25 17.31
CA LEU A 210 -7.09 -1.77 18.23
C LEU A 210 -8.48 -2.27 17.82
N GLY A 211 -8.79 -2.29 16.52
CA GLY A 211 -10.04 -2.86 16.01
C GLY A 211 -10.19 -4.36 16.29
N LEU A 212 -9.12 -5.13 16.15
CA LEU A 212 -9.10 -6.56 16.51
C LEU A 212 -9.29 -6.75 18.02
N PHE A 213 -8.61 -5.94 18.83
CA PHE A 213 -8.77 -5.95 20.28
C PHE A 213 -10.21 -5.62 20.68
N LEU A 214 -10.74 -4.47 20.26
CA LEU A 214 -12.10 -4.04 20.60
C LEU A 214 -13.16 -5.02 20.11
N SER A 215 -13.06 -5.51 18.88
CA SER A 215 -14.02 -6.48 18.34
C SER A 215 -14.02 -7.80 19.12
N SER A 216 -12.86 -8.25 19.61
CA SER A 216 -12.81 -9.43 20.48
C SER A 216 -13.44 -9.22 21.86
N LEU A 217 -13.48 -7.98 22.37
CA LEU A 217 -14.12 -7.68 23.65
C LEU A 217 -15.65 -7.65 23.58
N LEU A 218 -16.21 -7.51 22.37
CA LEU A 218 -17.67 -7.45 22.15
C LEU A 218 -18.35 -8.78 22.48
N THR A 219 -17.62 -9.90 22.49
CA THR A 219 -18.18 -11.24 22.72
C THR A 219 -17.73 -11.84 24.07
N PRO A 220 -18.58 -12.60 24.77
CA PRO A 220 -18.17 -13.32 25.98
C PRO A 220 -16.97 -14.26 25.75
N GLU A 221 -16.94 -14.92 24.60
CA GLU A 221 -15.88 -15.85 24.21
C GLU A 221 -14.54 -15.14 24.01
N GLY A 222 -14.56 -13.92 23.50
CA GLY A 222 -13.35 -13.14 23.31
C GLY A 222 -12.83 -12.51 24.59
N ARG A 223 -13.71 -12.04 25.48
CA ARG A 223 -13.30 -11.67 26.84
C ARG A 223 -12.62 -12.83 27.58
N ARG A 224 -13.15 -14.05 27.46
CA ARG A 224 -12.53 -15.27 28.03
C ARG A 224 -11.21 -15.64 27.35
N TRP A 225 -11.00 -15.28 26.09
CA TRP A 225 -9.75 -15.57 25.37
C TRP A 225 -8.53 -14.88 26.01
N TYR A 226 -8.70 -13.68 26.57
CA TYR A 226 -7.66 -12.96 27.29
C TYR A 226 -7.23 -13.61 28.62
N LEU A 227 -8.01 -14.57 29.13
CA LEU A 227 -7.61 -15.40 30.28
C LEU A 227 -6.65 -16.54 29.87
N SER A 228 -6.50 -16.80 28.57
CA SER A 228 -5.56 -17.79 28.04
C SER A 228 -4.16 -17.20 27.80
N ARG A 229 -3.14 -18.05 27.66
CA ARG A 229 -1.76 -17.61 27.38
C ARG A 229 -1.56 -17.05 25.97
N THR A 230 -2.42 -17.45 25.03
CA THR A 230 -2.28 -17.17 23.59
C THR A 230 -2.16 -15.67 23.24
N PRO A 231 -3.08 -14.78 23.65
CA PRO A 231 -2.96 -13.35 23.34
C PRO A 231 -1.71 -12.70 23.97
N TRP A 232 -1.29 -13.17 25.15
CA TRP A 232 -0.11 -12.63 25.83
C TRP A 232 1.19 -13.07 25.17
N VAL A 233 1.27 -14.30 24.65
CA VAL A 233 2.41 -14.73 23.82
C VAL A 233 2.49 -13.92 22.54
N ALA A 234 1.35 -13.68 21.88
CA ALA A 234 1.31 -12.84 20.69
C ALA A 234 1.75 -11.40 21.01
N PHE A 235 1.27 -10.83 22.10
CA PHE A 235 1.67 -9.50 22.56
C PHE A 235 3.17 -9.42 22.90
N LEU A 236 3.70 -10.39 23.65
CA LEU A 236 5.12 -10.45 23.98
C LEU A 236 5.97 -10.55 22.72
N THR A 237 5.58 -11.41 21.77
CA THR A 237 6.29 -11.54 20.49
C THR A 237 6.24 -10.23 19.70
N PHE A 238 5.08 -9.57 19.65
CA PHE A 238 4.92 -8.26 19.01
C PHE A 238 5.88 -7.22 19.60
N VAL A 239 5.93 -7.12 20.94
CA VAL A 239 6.83 -6.19 21.64
C VAL A 239 8.28 -6.52 21.33
N VAL A 240 8.69 -7.79 21.44
CA VAL A 240 10.07 -8.23 21.19
C VAL A 240 10.51 -7.90 19.76
N CYS A 241 9.67 -8.15 18.76
CA CYS A 241 9.97 -7.83 17.37
C CYS A 241 10.10 -6.32 17.10
N LEU A 242 9.48 -5.47 17.93
CA LEU A 242 9.59 -4.02 17.81
C LEU A 242 10.74 -3.41 18.63
N ILE A 243 11.42 -4.18 19.49
CA ILE A 243 12.54 -3.67 20.31
C ILE A 243 13.60 -2.96 19.47
N PRO A 244 14.10 -3.52 18.34
CA PRO A 244 15.16 -2.86 17.58
C PRO A 244 14.70 -1.51 17.01
N HIS A 245 13.45 -1.45 16.55
CA HIS A 245 12.83 -0.20 16.08
C HIS A 245 12.65 0.82 17.22
N ALA A 246 12.22 0.39 18.41
CA ALA A 246 12.08 1.26 19.56
C ALA A 246 13.43 1.84 20.03
N GLN A 247 14.48 1.01 20.09
CA GLN A 247 15.84 1.44 20.40
C GLN A 247 16.36 2.44 19.36
N TRP A 248 16.06 2.20 18.08
CA TRP A 248 16.38 3.15 17.02
C TRP A 248 15.63 4.47 17.20
N GLN A 249 14.33 4.47 17.49
CA GLN A 249 13.58 5.71 17.77
C GLN A 249 14.18 6.48 18.94
N MET A 250 14.52 5.81 20.04
CA MET A 250 15.12 6.44 21.22
C MET A 250 16.46 7.12 20.91
N SER A 251 17.30 6.51 20.09
CA SER A 251 18.59 7.08 19.66
C SER A 251 18.44 8.22 18.65
N HIS A 252 17.29 8.33 17.98
CA HIS A 252 17.00 9.34 16.93
C HIS A 252 15.88 10.30 17.36
N GLN A 253 15.76 10.58 18.66
CA GLN A 253 14.83 11.56 19.23
C GLN A 253 13.37 11.37 18.79
N TRP A 254 12.95 10.12 18.60
CA TRP A 254 11.60 9.74 18.19
C TRP A 254 11.15 10.36 16.85
N ALA A 255 12.09 10.58 15.92
CA ALA A 255 11.86 11.31 14.67
C ALA A 255 10.59 10.88 13.90
N SER A 256 10.36 9.57 13.71
CA SER A 256 9.16 9.12 12.98
C SER A 256 7.87 9.34 13.77
N VAL A 257 7.93 9.30 15.11
CA VAL A 257 6.76 9.51 15.97
C VAL A 257 6.43 10.99 16.06
N ALA A 258 7.43 11.87 16.10
CA ALA A 258 7.26 13.32 16.01
C ALA A 258 6.50 13.70 14.74
N TYR A 259 6.87 13.12 13.60
CA TYR A 259 6.15 13.31 12.33
C TYR A 259 4.66 12.91 12.37
N VAL A 260 4.30 11.88 13.15
CA VAL A 260 2.89 11.52 13.37
C VAL A 260 2.18 12.57 14.20
N GLY A 261 2.83 13.11 15.24
CA GLY A 261 2.28 14.17 16.08
C GLY A 261 1.99 15.46 15.31
N GLU A 262 2.79 15.77 14.28
CA GLU A 262 2.60 16.91 13.38
C GLU A 262 1.40 16.75 12.43
N GLN A 263 0.77 15.58 12.37
CA GLN A 263 -0.40 15.37 11.51
C GLN A 263 -1.68 16.01 12.06
N GLY A 264 -1.69 16.54 13.28
CA GLY A 264 -2.83 17.21 13.90
C GLY A 264 -2.43 18.56 14.50
N ASP A 265 -3.36 19.50 14.49
CA ASP A 265 -3.24 20.83 15.10
C ASP A 265 -4.26 21.03 16.24
N GLY A 266 -4.87 19.93 16.71
CA GLY A 266 -5.93 19.94 17.72
C GLY A 266 -7.31 20.37 17.19
N HIS A 267 -7.43 20.74 15.92
CA HIS A 267 -8.68 21.18 15.33
C HIS A 267 -9.28 20.11 14.41
N VAL A 268 -10.62 20.06 14.37
CA VAL A 268 -11.33 19.13 13.50
C VAL A 268 -11.36 19.68 12.07
N ALA A 269 -10.62 19.03 11.18
CA ALA A 269 -10.65 19.31 9.75
C ALA A 269 -11.92 18.70 9.10
N TRP A 270 -13.04 19.42 9.19
CA TRP A 270 -14.36 18.91 8.76
C TRP A 270 -14.44 18.43 7.31
N LYS A 271 -13.78 19.13 6.38
CA LYS A 271 -13.76 18.77 4.96
C LYS A 271 -13.07 17.43 4.75
N GLU A 272 -11.90 17.27 5.34
CA GLU A 272 -11.09 16.06 5.34
C GLU A 272 -11.82 14.89 6.01
N LEU A 273 -12.46 15.14 7.16
CA LEU A 273 -13.30 14.17 7.87
C LEU A 273 -14.45 13.68 6.99
N TRP A 274 -15.13 14.58 6.26
CA TRP A 274 -16.23 14.21 5.37
C TRP A 274 -15.75 13.38 4.18
N HIS A 275 -14.65 13.77 3.55
CA HIS A 275 -14.04 12.96 2.49
C HIS A 275 -13.65 11.57 2.99
N PHE A 276 -13.06 11.46 4.18
CA PHE A 276 -12.70 10.18 4.77
C PHE A 276 -13.93 9.34 5.14
N THR A 277 -14.99 9.96 5.65
CA THR A 277 -16.29 9.29 5.92
C THR A 277 -16.84 8.64 4.65
N LEU A 278 -16.73 9.32 3.51
CA LEU A 278 -17.16 8.81 2.21
C LEU A 278 -16.15 7.87 1.54
N SER A 279 -15.00 7.60 2.16
CA SER A 279 -13.95 6.76 1.56
C SER A 279 -14.42 5.36 1.15
N PRO A 280 -15.31 4.64 1.86
CA PRO A 280 -15.81 3.35 1.40
C PRO A 280 -16.50 3.44 0.02
N LEU A 281 -17.21 4.54 -0.22
CA LEU A 281 -17.87 4.81 -1.51
C LEU A 281 -16.89 5.30 -2.57
N ILE A 282 -15.97 6.19 -2.20
CA ILE A 282 -15.00 6.76 -3.15
C ILE A 282 -14.05 5.68 -3.68
N TYR A 283 -13.52 4.82 -2.81
CA TYR A 283 -12.51 3.83 -3.17
C TYR A 283 -13.08 2.48 -3.61
N TRP A 284 -14.25 2.06 -3.12
CA TRP A 284 -14.82 0.76 -3.45
C TRP A 284 -16.26 0.83 -3.99
N GLY A 285 -16.79 2.01 -4.31
CA GLY A 285 -18.14 2.17 -4.86
C GLY A 285 -18.36 1.37 -6.15
N LEU A 286 -17.38 1.34 -7.05
CA LEU A 286 -17.43 0.51 -8.26
C LEU A 286 -17.45 -0.99 -7.91
N ALA A 287 -16.58 -1.44 -7.01
CA ALA A 287 -16.55 -2.83 -6.54
C ALA A 287 -17.87 -3.24 -5.88
N TRP A 288 -18.46 -2.35 -5.09
CA TRP A 288 -19.75 -2.54 -4.43
C TRP A 288 -20.89 -2.67 -5.44
N LEU A 289 -20.92 -1.78 -6.45
CA LEU A 289 -21.89 -1.83 -7.55
C LEU A 289 -21.77 -3.13 -8.35
N VAL A 290 -20.54 -3.49 -8.75
CA VAL A 290 -20.23 -4.74 -9.45
C VAL A 290 -20.75 -5.93 -8.65
N THR A 291 -20.49 -5.97 -7.34
CA THR A 291 -20.97 -7.05 -6.46
C THR A 291 -22.48 -7.22 -6.52
N ALA A 292 -23.23 -6.12 -6.48
CA ALA A 292 -24.70 -6.13 -6.55
C ALA A 292 -25.26 -6.46 -7.95
N MET A 293 -24.44 -6.32 -9.00
CA MET A 293 -24.77 -6.62 -10.40
C MET A 293 -24.38 -8.05 -10.83
N LEU A 294 -23.47 -8.73 -10.14
CA LEU A 294 -23.02 -10.10 -10.44
C LEU A 294 -24.08 -11.20 -10.20
N LEU A 295 -25.32 -10.82 -9.91
CA LEU A 295 -26.43 -11.71 -9.57
C LEU A 295 -27.22 -12.16 -10.81
N SER A 296 -28.02 -13.22 -10.68
CA SER A 296 -28.83 -13.70 -11.81
C SER A 296 -30.01 -12.75 -12.08
N PRO A 297 -30.54 -12.72 -13.31
CA PRO A 297 -31.72 -11.90 -13.65
C PRO A 297 -32.94 -12.20 -12.76
N ALA A 298 -33.17 -13.48 -12.42
CA ALA A 298 -34.26 -13.88 -11.54
C ALA A 298 -34.14 -13.25 -10.14
N THR A 299 -32.93 -13.25 -9.56
CA THR A 299 -32.67 -12.57 -8.28
C THR A 299 -32.73 -11.04 -8.43
N PHE A 300 -32.39 -10.51 -9.61
CA PHE A 300 -32.42 -9.08 -9.87
C PHE A 300 -33.84 -8.51 -9.77
N GLN A 301 -34.81 -9.22 -10.35
CA GLN A 301 -36.22 -8.83 -10.41
C GLN A 301 -36.91 -8.92 -9.05
N GLN A 302 -36.53 -9.85 -8.18
CA GLN A 302 -37.19 -10.08 -6.88
C GLN A 302 -36.86 -9.05 -5.79
N ARG A 303 -35.66 -8.47 -5.80
CA ARG A 303 -35.20 -7.61 -4.69
C ARG A 303 -34.71 -6.21 -5.08
N GLY A 304 -34.56 -5.91 -6.37
CA GLY A 304 -34.09 -4.60 -6.84
C GLY A 304 -32.62 -4.31 -6.49
N LEU A 305 -31.97 -3.38 -7.21
CA LEU A 305 -30.54 -3.08 -7.04
C LEU A 305 -30.22 -2.48 -5.67
N LEU A 306 -31.00 -1.47 -5.25
CA LEU A 306 -30.79 -0.74 -4.00
C LEU A 306 -30.82 -1.66 -2.78
N ARG A 307 -31.80 -2.55 -2.69
CA ARG A 307 -31.89 -3.48 -1.55
C ARG A 307 -30.63 -4.35 -1.45
N ARG A 308 -30.11 -4.84 -2.58
CA ARG A 308 -28.91 -5.70 -2.60
C ARG A 308 -27.67 -4.94 -2.17
N MET A 309 -27.54 -3.70 -2.62
CA MET A 309 -26.49 -2.79 -2.16
C MET A 309 -26.56 -2.60 -0.65
N LEU A 310 -27.75 -2.40 -0.08
CA LEU A 310 -27.94 -2.31 1.37
C LEU A 310 -27.61 -3.62 2.10
N LEU A 311 -27.99 -4.78 1.53
CA LEU A 311 -27.68 -6.09 2.12
C LEU A 311 -26.17 -6.32 2.26
N CYS A 312 -25.35 -5.81 1.34
CA CYS A 312 -23.90 -5.93 1.40
C CYS A 312 -23.33 -5.45 2.76
N TRP A 313 -23.91 -4.40 3.34
CA TRP A 313 -23.43 -3.78 4.58
C TRP A 313 -24.17 -4.25 5.84
N GLN A 314 -25.05 -5.24 5.74
CA GLN A 314 -25.85 -5.67 6.88
C GLN A 314 -25.01 -6.33 7.97
N HIS A 315 -25.09 -5.77 9.18
CA HIS A 315 -24.58 -6.34 10.41
C HIS A 315 -25.44 -7.53 10.87
N ARG A 316 -24.82 -8.62 11.34
CA ARG A 316 -25.53 -9.84 11.80
C ARG A 316 -25.50 -10.06 13.31
N GLY A 317 -25.00 -9.11 14.08
CA GLY A 317 -24.88 -9.19 15.53
C GLY A 317 -23.44 -9.13 16.00
N TRP A 318 -23.25 -8.95 17.30
CA TRP A 318 -21.95 -8.65 17.91
C TRP A 318 -20.85 -9.70 17.65
N ASN A 319 -21.22 -10.95 17.36
CA ASN A 319 -20.29 -12.03 17.01
C ASN A 319 -19.89 -12.03 15.53
N ASP A 320 -20.36 -11.08 14.71
CA ASP A 320 -20.05 -10.95 13.29
C ASP A 320 -18.62 -10.43 13.07
N THR A 321 -17.67 -11.35 13.21
CA THR A 321 -16.24 -11.05 13.10
C THR A 321 -15.89 -10.38 11.77
N LEU A 322 -16.47 -10.84 10.67
CA LEU A 322 -16.17 -10.29 9.35
C LEU A 322 -16.72 -8.87 9.17
N PHE A 323 -17.85 -8.54 9.80
CA PHE A 323 -18.34 -7.16 9.84
C PHE A 323 -17.36 -6.26 10.61
N TRP A 324 -16.86 -6.71 11.77
CA TRP A 324 -15.91 -5.91 12.55
C TRP A 324 -14.55 -5.73 11.86
N LEU A 325 -14.04 -6.76 11.17
CA LEU A 325 -12.82 -6.63 10.35
C LEU A 325 -12.97 -5.54 9.27
N ALA A 326 -14.16 -5.41 8.68
CA ALA A 326 -14.47 -4.41 7.67
C ALA A 326 -14.69 -3.01 8.25
N PHE A 327 -15.40 -2.89 9.38
CA PHE A 327 -15.87 -1.58 9.87
C PHE A 327 -15.00 -0.97 10.96
N MET A 328 -14.36 -1.76 11.83
CA MET A 328 -13.63 -1.21 12.98
C MET A 328 -12.50 -0.25 12.57
N PRO A 329 -11.63 -0.57 11.60
CA PRO A 329 -10.55 0.35 11.25
C PRO A 329 -11.06 1.70 10.72
N TRP A 330 -12.12 1.69 9.90
CA TRP A 330 -12.78 2.90 9.43
C TRP A 330 -13.38 3.72 10.57
N PHE A 331 -14.14 3.07 11.44
CA PHE A 331 -14.80 3.72 12.57
C PHE A 331 -13.81 4.35 13.55
N ILE A 332 -12.77 3.59 13.94
CA ILE A 332 -11.73 4.08 14.87
C ILE A 332 -11.00 5.28 14.26
N THR A 333 -10.71 5.26 12.96
CA THR A 333 -10.03 6.38 12.29
C THR A 333 -10.89 7.64 12.27
N LEU A 334 -12.21 7.50 12.07
CA LEU A 334 -13.14 8.61 12.19
C LEU A 334 -13.18 9.19 13.61
N VAL A 335 -13.15 8.34 14.64
CA VAL A 335 -13.07 8.80 16.04
C VAL A 335 -11.81 9.64 16.24
N PHE A 336 -10.64 9.18 15.79
CA PHE A 336 -9.40 9.97 15.87
C PHE A 336 -9.51 11.31 15.12
N GLY A 337 -10.13 11.34 13.94
CA GLY A 337 -10.38 12.58 13.19
C GLY A 337 -11.32 13.55 13.93
N ILE A 338 -12.38 13.04 14.57
CA ILE A 338 -13.33 13.85 15.35
C ILE A 338 -12.68 14.45 16.59
N THR A 339 -11.69 13.77 17.19
CA THR A 339 -10.96 14.33 18.34
C THR A 339 -9.98 15.45 17.98
N GLY A 340 -9.73 15.73 16.69
CA GLY A 340 -8.69 16.68 16.26
C GLY A 340 -7.25 16.17 16.46
N PHE A 341 -7.08 14.91 16.88
CA PHE A 341 -5.77 14.29 17.07
C PHE A 341 -4.99 14.18 15.77
N VAL A 342 -5.69 13.98 14.64
CA VAL A 342 -5.10 13.91 13.31
C VAL A 342 -6.00 14.58 12.27
N LYS A 343 -5.38 15.31 11.34
CA LYS A 343 -6.00 15.75 10.10
C LYS A 343 -6.05 14.58 9.12
N LEU A 344 -7.21 13.96 9.00
CA LEU A 344 -7.38 12.79 8.14
C LEU A 344 -7.06 13.13 6.68
N SER A 345 -6.34 12.25 6.01
CA SER A 345 -6.19 12.31 4.56
C SER A 345 -6.82 11.07 3.94
N LEU A 346 -7.46 11.23 2.79
CA LEU A 346 -8.15 10.13 2.11
C LEU A 346 -7.26 8.89 1.87
N PRO A 347 -5.94 9.01 1.56
CA PRO A 347 -5.06 7.85 1.40
C PRO A 347 -4.94 6.95 2.63
N TRP A 348 -5.25 7.43 3.84
CA TRP A 348 -5.28 6.56 5.03
C TRP A 348 -6.38 5.49 4.94
N ALA A 349 -7.39 5.67 4.09
CA ALA A 349 -8.42 4.67 3.89
C ALA A 349 -7.93 3.46 3.07
N ILE A 350 -6.89 3.61 2.24
CA ILE A 350 -6.38 2.60 1.30
C ILE A 350 -6.39 1.16 1.86
N PRO A 351 -5.81 0.85 3.04
CA PRO A 351 -5.74 -0.52 3.53
C PRO A 351 -7.02 -1.06 4.18
N ILE A 352 -8.05 -0.23 4.41
CA ILE A 352 -9.22 -0.62 5.22
C ILE A 352 -10.11 -1.65 4.52
N GLY A 353 -10.24 -1.57 3.19
CA GLY A 353 -11.27 -2.31 2.45
C GLY A 353 -10.99 -3.78 2.19
N TYR A 354 -9.93 -4.36 2.74
CA TYR A 354 -9.55 -5.76 2.49
C TYR A 354 -10.68 -6.77 2.82
N ALA A 355 -11.55 -6.46 3.78
CA ALA A 355 -12.65 -7.31 4.21
C ALA A 355 -14.00 -6.98 3.52
N TYR A 356 -14.11 -5.88 2.75
CA TYR A 356 -15.36 -5.48 2.12
C TYR A 356 -15.90 -6.51 1.11
N PRO A 357 -15.10 -7.02 0.15
CA PRO A 357 -15.58 -8.00 -0.82
C PRO A 357 -16.11 -9.27 -0.15
N LEU A 358 -15.44 -9.72 0.91
CA LEU A 358 -15.84 -10.88 1.71
C LEU A 358 -17.17 -10.63 2.39
N LEU A 359 -17.31 -9.49 3.08
CA LEU A 359 -18.53 -9.08 3.79
C LEU A 359 -19.73 -9.06 2.83
N TRP A 360 -19.57 -8.41 1.68
CA TRP A 360 -20.64 -8.26 0.70
C TRP A 360 -21.08 -9.60 0.11
N VAL A 361 -20.13 -10.42 -0.35
CA VAL A 361 -20.43 -11.74 -0.93
C VAL A 361 -21.04 -12.67 0.12
N ARG A 362 -20.52 -12.68 1.34
CA ARG A 362 -21.12 -13.43 2.46
C ARG A 362 -22.55 -12.99 2.72
N ASN A 363 -22.80 -11.68 2.75
CA ASN A 363 -24.13 -11.17 3.06
C ASN A 363 -25.16 -11.53 1.98
N LEU A 364 -24.79 -11.39 0.70
CA LEU A 364 -25.65 -11.79 -0.41
C LEU A 364 -25.85 -13.30 -0.47
N SER A 365 -24.79 -14.11 -0.30
CA SER A 365 -24.85 -15.57 -0.45
C SER A 365 -25.72 -16.28 0.59
N VAL A 366 -25.89 -15.70 1.77
CA VAL A 366 -26.77 -16.28 2.81
C VAL A 366 -28.21 -15.83 2.65
N GLN A 367 -28.46 -14.63 2.12
CA GLN A 367 -29.81 -14.06 2.01
C GLN A 367 -30.51 -14.36 0.69
N LEU A 368 -29.74 -14.77 -0.32
CA LEU A 368 -30.20 -14.99 -1.67
C LEU A 368 -29.74 -16.38 -2.12
N PRO A 369 -30.57 -17.12 -2.88
CA PRO A 369 -30.19 -18.42 -3.44
C PRO A 369 -29.21 -18.21 -4.60
N LEU A 370 -27.95 -17.95 -4.28
CA LEU A 370 -26.93 -17.65 -5.27
C LEU A 370 -26.33 -18.93 -5.87
N ASP A 371 -26.47 -19.08 -7.18
CA ASP A 371 -25.66 -20.04 -7.93
C ASP A 371 -24.21 -19.53 -8.04
N ALA A 372 -23.30 -20.19 -7.30
CA ALA A 372 -21.87 -19.88 -7.30
C ALA A 372 -21.26 -20.01 -8.70
N THR A 373 -21.74 -20.94 -9.52
CA THR A 373 -21.24 -21.17 -10.86
C THR A 373 -21.59 -20.00 -11.77
N GLY A 374 -22.86 -19.60 -11.81
CA GLY A 374 -23.32 -18.44 -12.56
C GLY A 374 -22.69 -17.13 -12.10
N PHE A 375 -22.53 -16.93 -10.79
CA PHE A 375 -21.84 -15.75 -10.24
C PHE A 375 -20.38 -15.70 -10.68
N SER A 376 -19.67 -16.84 -10.62
CA SER A 376 -18.29 -16.97 -11.09
C SER A 376 -18.17 -16.70 -12.60
N ARG A 377 -19.09 -17.21 -13.43
CA ARG A 377 -19.12 -16.93 -14.88
C ARG A 377 -19.29 -15.43 -15.17
N ARG A 378 -20.19 -14.73 -14.46
CA ARG A 378 -20.36 -13.28 -14.61
C ARG A 378 -19.13 -12.50 -14.12
N ALA A 379 -18.53 -12.91 -12.99
CA ALA A 379 -17.28 -12.34 -12.51
C ALA A 379 -16.14 -12.51 -13.53
N SER A 380 -16.12 -13.64 -14.24
CA SER A 380 -15.16 -13.88 -15.34
C SER A 380 -15.32 -12.85 -16.46
N ARG A 381 -16.57 -12.56 -16.87
CA ARG A 381 -16.85 -11.55 -17.89
C ARG A 381 -16.43 -10.16 -17.45
N VAL A 382 -16.71 -9.80 -16.19
CA VAL A 382 -16.23 -8.54 -15.61
C VAL A 382 -14.71 -8.49 -15.62
N HIS A 383 -14.03 -9.54 -15.18
CA HIS A 383 -12.57 -9.60 -15.17
C HIS A 383 -11.97 -9.43 -16.56
N VAL A 384 -12.46 -10.17 -17.56
CA VAL A 384 -12.02 -10.01 -18.95
C VAL A 384 -12.30 -8.59 -19.45
N GLY A 385 -13.49 -8.05 -19.17
CA GLY A 385 -13.83 -6.66 -19.52
C GLY A 385 -12.90 -5.64 -18.89
N LEU A 386 -12.50 -5.83 -17.63
CA LEU A 386 -11.51 -4.99 -16.94
C LEU A 386 -10.14 -5.10 -17.61
N LEU A 387 -9.65 -6.31 -17.87
CA LEU A 387 -8.35 -6.49 -18.55
C LEU A 387 -8.36 -5.85 -19.95
N MET A 388 -9.42 -6.03 -20.72
CA MET A 388 -9.55 -5.38 -22.04
C MET A 388 -9.63 -3.86 -21.93
N GLY A 389 -10.38 -3.34 -20.96
CA GLY A 389 -10.46 -1.89 -20.70
C GLY A 389 -9.11 -1.30 -20.30
N LEU A 390 -8.31 -2.04 -19.51
CA LEU A 390 -6.98 -1.63 -19.08
C LEU A 390 -5.98 -1.57 -20.23
N LEU A 391 -6.02 -2.56 -21.14
CA LEU A 391 -5.20 -2.55 -22.36
C LEU A 391 -5.43 -1.28 -23.18
N VAL A 392 -6.68 -0.81 -23.26
CA VAL A 392 -7.04 0.43 -23.97
C VAL A 392 -6.71 1.67 -23.13
N SER A 393 -6.83 1.60 -21.80
CA SER A 393 -6.63 2.77 -20.94
C SER A 393 -5.19 3.28 -20.93
N GLY A 394 -4.19 2.41 -21.12
CA GLY A 394 -2.78 2.80 -21.11
C GLY A 394 -2.45 3.89 -22.15
N PRO A 395 -2.67 3.62 -23.46
CA PRO A 395 -2.49 4.61 -24.51
C PRO A 395 -3.37 5.85 -24.32
N LEU A 396 -4.62 5.69 -23.85
CA LEU A 396 -5.52 6.82 -23.60
C LEU A 396 -5.01 7.74 -22.47
N LEU A 397 -4.48 7.17 -21.39
CA LEU A 397 -3.88 7.93 -20.29
C LEU A 397 -2.61 8.63 -20.74
N ALA A 398 -1.73 7.94 -21.47
CA ALA A 398 -0.54 8.55 -22.06
C ALA A 398 -0.92 9.74 -22.97
N HIS A 399 -1.88 9.53 -23.87
CA HIS A 399 -2.38 10.59 -24.74
C HIS A 399 -3.00 11.75 -23.95
N HIS A 400 -3.77 11.46 -22.89
CA HIS A 400 -4.33 12.48 -22.02
C HIS A 400 -3.24 13.31 -21.33
N TYR A 401 -2.17 12.69 -20.82
CA TYR A 401 -1.07 13.41 -20.21
C TYR A 401 -0.33 14.31 -21.20
N VAL A 402 -0.14 13.83 -22.44
CA VAL A 402 0.42 14.63 -23.53
C VAL A 402 -0.49 15.81 -23.88
N ALA A 403 -1.78 15.54 -24.11
CA ALA A 403 -2.76 16.54 -24.52
C ALA A 403 -2.99 17.63 -23.46
N THR A 404 -2.86 17.29 -22.18
CA THR A 404 -2.99 18.23 -21.05
C THR A 404 -1.67 18.89 -20.64
N GLN A 405 -0.56 18.59 -21.33
CA GLN A 405 0.78 19.04 -20.98
C GLN A 405 1.12 18.81 -19.50
N THR A 406 0.73 17.66 -18.95
CA THR A 406 0.88 17.36 -17.52
C THR A 406 2.37 17.43 -17.13
N PRO A 407 2.81 18.37 -16.27
CA PRO A 407 4.23 18.59 -16.03
C PRO A 407 4.97 17.33 -15.55
N SER A 408 4.38 16.57 -14.62
CA SER A 408 5.00 15.37 -14.08
C SER A 408 5.24 14.26 -15.12
N TYR A 409 4.51 14.24 -16.23
CA TYR A 409 4.71 13.29 -17.32
C TYR A 409 5.97 13.62 -18.13
N PHE A 410 6.25 14.91 -18.33
CA PHE A 410 7.40 15.39 -19.10
C PHE A 410 8.69 15.54 -18.30
N LEU A 411 8.67 15.37 -16.97
CA LEU A 411 9.88 15.46 -16.14
C LEU A 411 10.97 14.49 -16.67
N PRO A 412 12.15 14.97 -17.06
CA PRO A 412 13.18 14.15 -17.69
C PRO A 412 14.18 13.66 -16.65
N ARG A 413 13.70 12.94 -15.63
CA ARG A 413 14.54 12.52 -14.48
C ARG A 413 15.68 11.58 -14.89
N GLU A 414 15.41 10.67 -15.82
CA GLU A 414 16.42 9.71 -16.30
C GLU A 414 17.47 10.41 -17.18
N GLU A 415 17.03 11.27 -18.10
CA GLU A 415 17.90 12.06 -18.95
C GLU A 415 18.74 13.04 -18.11
N ALA A 416 18.13 13.68 -17.11
CA ALA A 416 18.84 14.57 -16.20
C ALA A 416 19.92 13.83 -15.41
N ALA A 417 19.64 12.59 -14.96
CA ALA A 417 20.65 11.79 -14.27
C ALA A 417 21.87 11.54 -15.17
N LYS A 418 21.64 11.22 -16.45
CA LYS A 418 22.72 10.97 -17.41
C LYS A 418 23.55 12.22 -17.66
N VAL A 419 22.90 13.36 -17.94
CA VAL A 419 23.56 14.64 -18.24
C VAL A 419 24.34 15.18 -17.04
N ILE A 420 23.77 15.12 -15.84
CA ILE A 420 24.43 15.62 -14.62
C ILE A 420 25.68 14.77 -14.31
N LEU A 421 25.57 13.44 -14.39
CA LEU A 421 26.70 12.55 -14.12
C LEU A 421 27.79 12.60 -15.19
N SER A 422 27.44 12.75 -16.47
CA SER A 422 28.45 12.94 -17.51
C SER A 422 29.19 14.25 -17.32
N SER A 423 28.46 15.33 -17.03
CA SER A 423 29.08 16.64 -16.78
C SER A 423 30.01 16.62 -15.57
N TRP A 424 29.69 15.90 -14.49
CA TRP A 424 30.60 15.76 -13.35
C TRP A 424 31.90 15.05 -13.76
N ARG A 425 31.81 13.91 -14.46
CA ARG A 425 33.00 13.13 -14.87
C ARG A 425 33.91 13.89 -15.82
N GLU A 426 33.33 14.72 -16.69
CA GLU A 426 34.09 15.54 -17.63
C GLU A 426 34.87 16.66 -16.93
N GLN A 427 34.29 17.26 -15.88
CA GLN A 427 34.91 18.39 -15.18
C GLN A 427 35.85 17.96 -14.07
N HIS A 428 35.52 16.89 -13.37
CA HIS A 428 36.24 16.39 -12.21
C HIS A 428 36.64 14.92 -12.41
N PRO A 429 37.48 14.60 -13.43
CA PRO A 429 37.83 13.22 -13.76
C PRO A 429 38.53 12.49 -12.61
N ASP A 430 39.26 13.23 -11.76
CA ASP A 430 40.01 12.70 -10.63
C ASP A 430 39.23 12.71 -9.30
N VAL A 431 38.02 13.28 -9.26
CA VAL A 431 37.20 13.37 -8.06
C VAL A 431 35.94 12.51 -8.21
N PRO A 432 35.87 11.33 -7.56
CA PRO A 432 34.66 10.53 -7.56
C PRO A 432 33.49 11.27 -6.88
N LEU A 433 32.31 11.15 -7.49
CA LEU A 433 31.06 11.62 -6.87
C LEU A 433 30.56 10.56 -5.89
N HIS A 434 30.37 10.92 -4.63
CA HIS A 434 29.97 9.99 -3.57
C HIS A 434 28.55 10.23 -3.05
N TRP A 435 28.09 11.48 -3.06
CA TRP A 435 26.79 11.82 -2.48
C TRP A 435 26.02 12.87 -3.29
N VAL A 436 24.71 12.84 -3.13
CA VAL A 436 23.79 13.80 -3.73
C VAL A 436 22.76 14.29 -2.70
N ALA A 437 22.49 15.59 -2.70
CA ALA A 437 21.59 16.25 -1.77
C ALA A 437 20.76 17.33 -2.52
N GLY A 438 20.06 18.20 -1.78
CA GLY A 438 19.25 19.29 -2.31
C GLY A 438 17.75 19.06 -2.15
N GLN A 439 16.98 19.21 -3.22
CA GLN A 439 15.52 19.14 -3.16
C GLN A 439 15.05 17.73 -2.83
N TRP A 440 14.56 17.54 -1.60
CA TRP A 440 13.94 16.29 -1.22
C TRP A 440 12.57 16.10 -1.88
N SER A 441 12.21 14.94 -2.44
CA SER A 441 12.96 13.70 -2.70
C SER A 441 13.54 13.61 -4.11
N GLU A 442 13.42 14.68 -4.89
CA GLU A 442 13.85 14.75 -6.28
C GLU A 442 15.33 14.43 -6.45
N SER A 443 16.22 14.89 -5.57
CA SER A 443 17.66 14.58 -5.64
C SER A 443 17.98 13.08 -5.74
N GLY A 444 17.10 12.21 -5.23
CA GLY A 444 17.24 10.76 -5.33
C GLY A 444 17.12 10.18 -6.74
N PHE A 445 16.62 10.95 -7.74
CA PHE A 445 16.58 10.47 -9.12
C PHE A 445 17.99 10.16 -9.66
N LEU A 446 19.02 10.91 -9.20
CA LEU A 446 20.39 10.74 -9.66
C LEU A 446 20.95 9.38 -9.24
N ALA A 447 20.65 8.97 -8.01
CA ALA A 447 21.01 7.66 -7.50
C ALA A 447 20.15 6.54 -8.09
N PHE A 448 18.86 6.79 -8.38
CA PHE A 448 17.97 5.76 -8.93
C PHE A 448 18.24 5.46 -10.41
N TYR A 449 18.28 6.49 -11.27
CA TYR A 449 18.42 6.33 -12.73
C TYR A 449 19.87 6.36 -13.21
N GLY A 450 20.79 6.86 -12.37
CA GLY A 450 22.19 7.10 -12.74
C GLY A 450 23.14 6.15 -12.02
N ASN A 451 23.71 6.60 -10.91
CA ASN A 451 24.71 5.84 -10.15
C ASN A 451 24.16 5.43 -8.78
N HIS A 452 23.87 4.13 -8.60
CA HIS A 452 23.24 3.60 -7.39
C HIS A 452 24.15 3.63 -6.16
N GLN A 453 25.46 3.84 -6.36
CA GLN A 453 26.42 3.97 -5.26
C GLN A 453 26.37 5.35 -4.60
N LEU A 454 25.68 6.32 -5.20
CA LEU A 454 25.53 7.65 -4.62
C LEU A 454 24.64 7.61 -3.39
N PHE A 455 25.18 8.04 -2.26
CA PHE A 455 24.39 8.24 -1.06
C PHE A 455 23.49 9.47 -1.22
N THR A 456 22.18 9.33 -1.06
CA THR A 456 21.23 10.45 -1.20
C THR A 456 20.80 10.99 0.17
N MET A 457 20.97 12.29 0.39
CA MET A 457 20.56 12.98 1.61
C MET A 457 19.28 13.83 1.39
N PRO A 458 18.35 13.87 2.37
CA PRO A 458 17.20 14.76 2.35
C PRO A 458 17.59 16.19 2.73
N GLY A 459 17.48 17.15 1.81
CA GLY A 459 17.88 18.53 2.06
C GLY A 459 19.39 18.71 1.90
N THR A 460 20.00 19.55 2.72
CA THR A 460 21.46 19.69 2.79
C THR A 460 22.06 18.65 3.75
N PRO A 461 23.38 18.38 3.71
CA PRO A 461 24.01 17.45 4.65
C PRO A 461 23.72 17.72 6.13
N ASP A 462 23.61 19.00 6.53
CA ASP A 462 23.30 19.39 7.92
C ASP A 462 21.81 19.48 8.23
N ASP A 463 20.93 19.20 7.26
CA ASP A 463 19.48 19.23 7.49
C ASP A 463 19.12 18.21 8.59
N PRO A 464 18.27 18.57 9.58
CA PRO A 464 17.88 17.63 10.64
C PRO A 464 17.33 16.30 10.12
N ARG A 465 16.71 16.31 8.93
CA ARG A 465 16.21 15.09 8.28
C ARG A 465 17.35 14.19 7.79
N ALA A 466 18.45 14.78 7.30
CA ALA A 466 19.64 14.05 6.86
C ALA A 466 20.41 13.48 8.06
N GLN A 467 20.39 14.18 9.19
CA GLN A 467 21.02 13.73 10.43
C GLN A 467 20.36 12.49 11.06
N VAL A 468 19.16 12.12 10.62
CA VAL A 468 18.54 10.84 11.01
C VAL A 468 19.25 9.63 10.39
N THR A 469 19.92 9.81 9.24
CA THR A 469 20.76 8.79 8.62
C THR A 469 21.95 9.49 7.96
N PRO A 470 22.94 9.91 8.76
CA PRO A 470 23.99 10.80 8.29
C PRO A 470 24.99 10.07 7.38
N HIS A 471 25.48 10.78 6.37
CA HIS A 471 26.62 10.34 5.55
C HIS A 471 27.92 10.81 6.18
N THR A 472 28.56 9.99 7.02
CA THR A 472 29.77 10.41 7.74
C THR A 472 30.94 10.64 6.78
N GLY A 473 31.63 11.79 6.89
CA GLY A 473 32.78 12.12 6.05
C GLY A 473 32.43 12.83 4.73
N TRP A 474 31.16 13.22 4.54
CA TRP A 474 30.70 13.94 3.35
C TRP A 474 31.54 15.18 3.01
N GLN A 475 32.17 15.82 4.00
CA GLN A 475 33.02 17.01 3.84
C GLN A 475 34.31 16.74 3.04
N HIS A 476 34.76 15.48 3.01
CA HIS A 476 36.00 15.06 2.35
C HIS A 476 35.74 14.35 1.01
N GLU A 477 34.51 14.41 0.52
CA GLU A 477 34.08 13.70 -0.68
C GLU A 477 33.41 14.65 -1.68
N GLY A 478 33.54 14.34 -2.97
CA GLY A 478 32.82 15.04 -4.02
C GLY A 478 31.31 14.82 -3.91
N GLY A 479 30.55 15.91 -3.98
CA GLY A 479 29.10 15.91 -3.81
C GLY A 479 28.37 16.87 -4.73
N LEU A 480 27.07 16.62 -4.91
CA LEU A 480 26.16 17.50 -5.66
C LEU A 480 24.95 17.88 -4.82
N LEU A 481 24.48 19.12 -4.96
CA LEU A 481 23.15 19.52 -4.52
C LEU A 481 22.30 19.90 -5.73
N ILE A 482 21.11 19.31 -5.86
CA ILE A 482 20.24 19.49 -7.02
C ILE A 482 18.93 20.14 -6.58
N CYS A 483 18.56 21.24 -7.24
CA CYS A 483 17.26 21.89 -7.10
C CYS A 483 16.54 21.93 -8.45
N ARG A 484 15.22 21.75 -8.46
CA ARG A 484 14.41 21.97 -9.66
C ARG A 484 14.07 23.45 -9.79
N GLY A 485 14.45 24.06 -10.90
CA GLY A 485 14.12 25.47 -11.17
C GLY A 485 12.72 25.62 -11.72
N GLY A 486 12.46 24.97 -12.86
CA GLY A 486 11.20 25.06 -13.56
C GLY A 486 11.30 24.44 -14.94
N TRP A 487 10.54 24.98 -15.88
CA TRP A 487 10.56 24.55 -17.28
C TRP A 487 10.53 25.75 -18.21
N GLN A 488 10.93 25.52 -19.45
CA GLN A 488 11.04 26.45 -20.55
C GLN A 488 10.37 25.87 -21.80
N ALA A 489 10.07 26.74 -22.76
CA ALA A 489 9.52 26.32 -24.05
C ALA A 489 10.49 25.36 -24.78
N ALA A 490 9.94 24.46 -25.59
CA ALA A 490 10.68 23.38 -26.24
C ALA A 490 11.81 23.84 -27.19
N ASN A 491 11.80 25.12 -27.60
CA ASN A 491 12.80 25.75 -28.47
C ASN A 491 13.99 26.36 -27.71
N VAL A 492 13.95 26.40 -26.38
CA VAL A 492 15.05 26.90 -25.55
C VAL A 492 16.11 25.81 -25.39
N THR A 493 17.23 25.95 -26.08
CA THR A 493 18.33 24.97 -26.10
C THR A 493 19.55 25.44 -25.31
N GLU A 494 19.67 26.75 -25.06
CA GLU A 494 20.82 27.34 -24.40
C GLU A 494 20.41 28.19 -23.20
N VAL A 495 21.20 28.15 -22.13
CA VAL A 495 20.93 28.92 -20.90
C VAL A 495 20.85 30.42 -21.21
N GLN A 496 21.66 30.89 -22.17
CA GLN A 496 21.71 32.26 -22.68
C GLN A 496 20.35 32.78 -23.14
N GLN A 497 19.47 31.90 -23.63
CA GLN A 497 18.13 32.24 -24.12
C GLN A 497 17.12 32.48 -22.99
N ILE A 498 17.42 32.04 -21.75
CA ILE A 498 16.56 32.26 -20.59
C ILE A 498 16.67 33.71 -20.12
N SER A 499 15.54 34.39 -19.94
CA SER A 499 15.51 35.79 -19.48
C SER A 499 16.09 35.94 -18.06
N LEU A 500 16.61 37.13 -17.76
CA LEU A 500 17.14 37.44 -16.43
C LEU A 500 16.09 37.26 -15.32
N SER A 501 14.84 37.65 -15.58
CA SER A 501 13.73 37.50 -14.64
C SER A 501 13.42 36.03 -14.32
N GLU A 502 13.49 35.15 -15.32
CA GLU A 502 13.25 33.71 -15.12
C GLU A 502 14.41 33.04 -14.39
N ARG A 503 15.65 33.40 -14.71
CA ARG A 503 16.82 32.91 -13.95
C ARG A 503 16.72 33.32 -12.49
N GLN A 504 16.34 34.57 -12.22
CA GLN A 504 16.13 35.04 -10.85
C GLN A 504 15.01 34.27 -10.15
N ALA A 505 13.92 33.94 -10.87
CA ALA A 505 12.84 33.12 -10.33
C ALA A 505 13.35 31.72 -9.93
N TYR A 506 14.18 31.07 -10.74
CA TYR A 506 14.76 29.77 -10.42
C TYR A 506 15.66 29.81 -9.17
N LEU A 507 16.50 30.84 -9.07
CA LEU A 507 17.38 31.07 -7.92
C LEU A 507 16.61 31.44 -6.64
N SER A 508 15.39 31.96 -6.78
CA SER A 508 14.50 32.30 -5.65
C SER A 508 13.66 31.13 -5.14
N THR A 509 13.76 29.95 -5.75
CA THR A 509 13.04 28.76 -5.27
C THR A 509 13.49 28.37 -3.85
N PRO A 510 12.60 27.81 -3.00
CA PRO A 510 12.97 27.47 -1.62
C PRO A 510 14.21 26.58 -1.51
N CYS A 511 14.36 25.63 -2.43
CA CYS A 511 15.55 24.77 -2.49
C CYS A 511 16.82 25.57 -2.83
N ALA A 512 16.77 26.40 -3.88
CA ALA A 512 17.93 27.17 -4.32
C ALA A 512 18.41 28.13 -3.23
N VAL A 513 17.49 28.82 -2.54
CA VAL A 513 17.80 29.69 -1.41
C VAL A 513 18.43 28.90 -0.26
N GLN A 514 17.85 27.75 0.10
CA GLN A 514 18.36 26.91 1.18
C GLN A 514 19.79 26.42 0.88
N VAL A 515 20.00 25.87 -0.33
CA VAL A 515 21.30 25.35 -0.77
C VAL A 515 22.34 26.46 -0.89
N GLY A 516 21.98 27.60 -1.49
CA GLY A 516 22.89 28.74 -1.66
C GLY A 516 23.35 29.32 -0.31
N ASN A 517 22.43 29.47 0.65
CA ASN A 517 22.77 29.91 2.01
C ASN A 517 23.70 28.91 2.71
N TRP A 518 23.41 27.62 2.57
CA TRP A 518 24.21 26.55 3.17
C TRP A 518 25.62 26.50 2.60
N LEU A 519 25.79 26.59 1.27
CA LEU A 519 27.11 26.64 0.62
C LEU A 519 27.89 27.89 1.05
N SER A 520 27.24 29.05 1.10
CA SER A 520 27.86 30.30 1.54
C SER A 520 28.38 30.20 2.97
N HIS A 521 27.59 29.59 3.88
CA HIS A 521 28.01 29.34 5.25
C HIS A 521 29.22 28.40 5.35
N HIS A 522 29.40 27.50 4.39
CA HIS A 522 30.55 26.59 4.31
C HIS A 522 31.72 27.15 3.49
N GLY A 523 31.69 28.43 3.11
CA GLY A 523 32.74 29.06 2.32
C GLY A 523 32.89 28.48 0.90
N ARG A 524 31.81 27.87 0.36
CA ARG A 524 31.78 27.28 -0.98
C ARG A 524 31.01 28.19 -1.95
N THR A 525 31.23 27.98 -3.25
CA THR A 525 30.53 28.71 -4.32
C THR A 525 29.04 28.43 -4.27
N ALA A 526 28.24 29.49 -4.13
CA ALA A 526 26.77 29.41 -4.10
C ALA A 526 26.11 29.64 -5.48
N GLU A 527 26.89 29.76 -6.55
CA GLU A 527 26.38 29.90 -7.90
C GLU A 527 26.12 28.52 -8.53
N PRO A 528 24.87 28.19 -8.89
CA PRO A 528 24.57 26.92 -9.52
C PRO A 528 24.89 26.94 -11.01
N ARG A 529 25.20 25.76 -11.54
CA ARG A 529 25.15 25.50 -12.97
C ARG A 529 23.71 25.18 -13.37
N LEU A 530 23.19 25.93 -14.32
CA LEU A 530 21.88 25.66 -14.91
C LEU A 530 22.03 24.59 -15.99
N MET A 531 21.37 23.45 -15.79
CA MET A 531 21.31 22.37 -16.77
C MET A 531 19.94 22.31 -17.41
N LEU A 532 19.93 22.44 -18.75
CA LEU A 532 18.74 22.29 -19.58
C LEU A 532 18.61 20.85 -20.02
N VAL A 533 17.50 20.22 -19.65
CA VAL A 533 17.25 18.81 -19.96
C VAL A 533 15.85 18.68 -20.53
N LYS A 534 15.72 18.05 -21.69
CA LYS A 534 14.44 17.75 -22.32
C LYS A 534 14.23 16.25 -22.35
N ARG A 535 12.97 15.84 -22.26
CA ARG A 535 12.61 14.44 -22.46
C ARG A 535 12.65 14.09 -23.95
N GLU A 536 13.28 12.98 -24.29
CA GLU A 536 13.45 12.54 -25.66
C GLU A 536 12.60 11.31 -26.00
N GLY A 537 12.31 11.13 -27.28
CA GLY A 537 11.60 9.95 -27.81
C GLY A 537 10.31 10.28 -28.55
N PHE A 538 9.81 9.30 -29.30
CA PHE A 538 8.65 9.46 -30.19
C PHE A 538 7.37 9.88 -29.46
N ALA A 539 7.27 9.59 -28.15
CA ALA A 539 6.13 9.97 -27.32
C ALA A 539 6.16 11.44 -26.86
N PHE A 540 7.22 12.18 -27.18
CA PHE A 540 7.51 13.51 -26.61
C PHE A 540 7.97 14.56 -27.66
N PRO A 541 7.29 14.73 -28.81
CA PRO A 541 7.75 15.62 -29.89
C PRO A 541 7.94 17.08 -29.42
N ASP A 542 7.02 17.59 -28.60
CA ASP A 542 7.02 18.97 -28.10
C ASP A 542 7.31 19.07 -26.60
N ALA A 543 8.15 18.18 -26.06
CA ALA A 543 8.45 18.21 -24.62
C ALA A 543 9.07 19.56 -24.19
N PRO A 544 8.60 20.15 -23.08
CA PRO A 544 9.23 21.33 -22.50
C PRO A 544 10.64 20.99 -22.00
N VAL A 545 11.50 22.00 -21.93
CA VAL A 545 12.86 21.86 -21.41
C VAL A 545 12.85 22.17 -19.93
N TYR A 546 13.29 21.23 -19.10
CA TYR A 546 13.40 21.41 -17.66
C TYR A 546 14.74 22.00 -17.28
N VAL A 547 14.70 22.88 -16.29
CA VAL A 547 15.88 23.55 -15.75
C VAL A 547 16.22 22.97 -14.38
N TYR A 548 17.40 22.39 -14.26
CA TYR A 548 17.97 21.92 -13.00
C TYR A 548 19.09 22.86 -12.56
N LEU A 549 19.07 23.26 -11.29
CA LEU A 549 20.17 23.99 -10.66
C LEU A 549 21.05 22.96 -9.98
N VAL A 550 22.29 22.84 -10.45
CA VAL A 550 23.28 21.88 -9.95
C VAL A 550 24.38 22.66 -9.25
N TYR A 551 24.51 22.45 -7.95
CA TYR A 551 25.57 23.01 -7.13
C TYR A 551 26.59 21.93 -6.84
N GLU A 552 27.87 22.26 -7.00
CA GLU A 552 28.97 21.34 -6.82
C GLU A 552 29.61 21.55 -5.45
N TYR A 553 29.91 20.43 -4.77
CA TYR A 553 30.70 20.42 -3.55
C TYR A 553 31.98 19.64 -3.81
N LEU A 554 33.11 20.34 -3.74
CA LEU A 554 34.43 19.74 -3.86
C LEU A 554 35.10 19.73 -2.48
N PRO A 555 35.76 18.63 -2.09
CA PRO A 555 36.46 18.54 -0.81
C PRO A 555 37.54 19.60 -0.65
#